data_AF-A0A7S2MWD2-F1
#
_entry.id   AF-A0A7S2MWD2-F1
#
_cell.length_a   1.000
_cell.length_b   1.000
_cell.length_c   1.000
_cell.angle_alpha   90.00
_cell.angle_beta   90.00
_cell.angle_gamma   90.00
#
_symmetry.space_group_name_H-M   'P 1'
#
loop_
_entity.id
_entity.type
_entity.pdbx_description
1 polymer ?
#
loop_
_entity_poly.entity_id
_entity_poly.type
_entity_poly.pdbx_seq_one_letter_code
_entity_poly.pdbx_strand_id
1 'polypeptide(L)'
;IICMHARDGNAAAAERCLGRMADAGVVPDLISFTSALCACNKASDLDRAQRMITRMKKQGLTPNPMCFNVLVNLHAEREDMRGAAGVFAEMRGAGVLADSVSFNTASKAFGRKS
;
A
#
# COMPACT_ATOMS: atom_id res chain seq x y z
N ILE A 1 18.82 -3.81 1.19
CA ILE A 1 18.43 -4.82 2.21
C ILE A 1 16.91 -4.99 2.32
N ILE A 2 16.07 -3.96 2.06
CA ILE A 2 14.58 -4.09 2.11
C ILE A 2 14.00 -4.85 0.90
N CYS A 3 14.65 -4.80 -0.27
CA CYS A 3 14.14 -5.43 -1.51
C CYS A 3 13.98 -6.97 -1.46
N MET A 4 14.57 -7.66 -0.47
CA MET A 4 14.47 -9.12 -0.36
C MET A 4 13.08 -9.58 0.11
N HIS A 5 12.39 -8.82 0.97
CA HIS A 5 11.12 -9.26 1.59
C HIS A 5 9.87 -8.98 0.75
N ALA A 6 9.97 -8.07 -0.22
CA ALA A 6 8.87 -7.83 -1.18
C ALA A 6 8.65 -9.05 -2.10
N ARG A 7 9.66 -9.92 -2.28
CA ARG A 7 9.54 -11.11 -3.13
C ARG A 7 8.64 -12.18 -2.52
N ASP A 8 8.76 -12.43 -1.21
CA ASP A 8 8.05 -13.51 -0.51
C ASP A 8 6.68 -13.12 0.05
N GLY A 9 6.23 -11.87 -0.14
CA GLY A 9 4.97 -11.39 0.44
C GLY A 9 4.98 -11.35 1.97
N ASN A 10 6.15 -11.36 2.61
CA ASN A 10 6.24 -11.36 4.06
C ASN A 10 6.09 -9.93 4.62
N ALA A 11 4.85 -9.48 4.71
CA ALA A 11 4.48 -8.17 5.24
C ALA A 11 5.00 -7.94 6.68
N ALA A 12 5.12 -9.01 7.47
CA ALA A 12 5.65 -8.96 8.82
C ALA A 12 7.16 -8.69 8.88
N ALA A 13 7.92 -9.32 8.00
CA ALA A 13 9.35 -9.05 7.86
C ALA A 13 9.58 -7.61 7.37
N ALA A 14 8.76 -7.11 6.45
CA ALA A 14 8.85 -5.74 5.96
C ALA A 14 8.64 -4.70 7.07
N GLU A 15 7.61 -4.88 7.91
CA GLU A 15 7.37 -3.97 9.05
C GLU A 15 8.51 -4.02 10.08
N ARG A 16 9.02 -5.21 10.41
CA ARG A 16 10.19 -5.34 11.30
C ARG A 16 11.42 -4.64 10.73
N CYS A 17 11.61 -4.69 9.42
CA CYS A 17 12.72 -4.00 8.75
C CYS A 17 12.59 -2.47 8.91
N LEU A 18 11.39 -1.92 8.71
CA LEU A 18 11.09 -0.50 8.94
C LEU A 18 11.25 -0.09 10.41
N GLY A 19 10.96 -1.00 11.35
CA GLY A 19 11.25 -0.80 12.78
C GLY A 19 12.75 -0.70 13.04
N ARG A 20 13.51 -1.72 12.60
CA ARG A 20 14.97 -1.76 12.79
C ARG A 20 15.71 -0.59 12.16
N MET A 21 15.24 -0.08 11.02
CA MET A 21 15.80 1.13 10.41
C MET A 21 15.63 2.34 11.33
N ALA A 22 14.42 2.53 11.86
CA ALA A 22 14.15 3.62 12.80
C ALA A 22 15.00 3.48 14.09
N ASP A 23 15.12 2.27 14.63
CA ASP A 23 15.95 1.99 15.82
C ASP A 23 17.45 2.25 15.56
N ALA A 24 17.91 2.03 14.32
CA ALA A 24 19.27 2.32 13.90
C ALA A 24 19.49 3.81 13.53
N GLY A 25 18.50 4.69 13.75
CA GLY A 25 18.56 6.11 13.39
C GLY A 25 18.43 6.37 11.89
N VAL A 26 18.09 5.37 11.10
CA VAL A 26 17.87 5.49 9.65
C VAL A 26 16.39 5.75 9.40
N VAL A 27 16.06 6.94 8.91
CA VAL A 27 14.69 7.29 8.56
C VAL A 27 14.26 6.48 7.33
N PRO A 28 13.21 5.64 7.43
CA PRO A 28 12.70 4.93 6.26
C PRO A 28 12.17 5.92 5.23
N ASP A 29 12.55 5.72 3.98
CA ASP A 29 12.15 6.58 2.86
C ASP A 29 10.93 6.03 2.12
N LEU A 30 10.49 6.76 1.09
CA LEU A 30 9.37 6.35 0.24
C LEU A 30 9.58 4.94 -0.36
N ILE A 31 10.81 4.60 -0.75
CA ILE A 31 11.15 3.29 -1.34
C ILE A 31 10.95 2.16 -0.32
N SER A 32 11.32 2.42 0.94
CA SER A 32 11.18 1.49 2.06
C SER A 32 9.71 1.15 2.34
N PHE A 33 8.85 2.16 2.42
CA PHE A 33 7.41 1.98 2.59
C PHE A 33 6.75 1.34 1.38
N THR A 34 7.12 1.77 0.19
CA THR A 34 6.61 1.23 -1.08
C THR A 34 6.89 -0.27 -1.17
N SER A 35 8.10 -0.70 -0.80
CA SER A 35 8.47 -2.12 -0.76
C SER A 35 7.65 -2.91 0.27
N ALA A 36 7.39 -2.32 1.45
CA ALA A 36 6.55 -2.93 2.48
C ALA A 36 5.08 -3.06 2.03
N LEU A 37 4.56 -2.05 1.33
CA LEU A 37 3.22 -2.08 0.75
C LEU A 37 3.08 -3.15 -0.32
N CYS A 38 4.08 -3.34 -1.19
CA CYS A 38 4.08 -4.47 -2.12
C CYS A 38 4.02 -5.83 -1.40
N ALA A 39 4.72 -5.99 -0.28
CA ALA A 39 4.65 -7.20 0.54
C ALA A 39 3.25 -7.38 1.16
N CYS A 40 2.63 -6.31 1.66
CA CYS A 40 1.25 -6.34 2.17
C CYS A 40 0.25 -6.71 1.08
N ASN A 41 0.42 -6.18 -0.14
CA ASN A 41 -0.43 -6.49 -1.28
C ASN A 41 -0.40 -7.99 -1.60
N LYS A 42 0.80 -8.60 -1.63
CA LYS A 42 0.96 -10.04 -1.87
C LYS A 42 0.40 -10.91 -0.74
N ALA A 43 0.39 -10.40 0.49
CA ALA A 43 -0.17 -11.09 1.64
C ALA A 43 -1.69 -10.90 1.79
N SER A 44 -2.33 -10.09 0.93
CA SER A 44 -3.71 -9.61 1.09
C SER A 44 -4.01 -9.00 2.48
N ASP A 45 -3.00 -8.37 3.09
CA ASP A 45 -3.05 -7.79 4.45
C ASP A 45 -3.35 -6.27 4.39
N LEU A 46 -4.63 -5.95 4.23
CA LEU A 46 -5.14 -4.58 4.18
C LEU A 46 -4.84 -3.79 5.46
N ASP A 47 -5.01 -4.40 6.62
CA ASP A 47 -4.83 -3.73 7.90
C ASP A 47 -3.39 -3.24 8.07
N ARG A 48 -2.43 -4.06 7.66
CA ARG A 48 -1.01 -3.67 7.69
C ARG A 48 -0.69 -2.65 6.61
N ALA A 49 -1.25 -2.78 5.41
CA ALA A 49 -1.07 -1.78 4.36
C ALA A 49 -1.54 -0.38 4.82
N GLN A 50 -2.72 -0.30 5.46
CA GLN A 50 -3.25 0.96 5.99
C GLN A 50 -2.33 1.56 7.07
N ARG A 51 -1.84 0.73 8.00
CA ARG A 51 -0.86 1.17 9.02
C ARG A 51 0.42 1.72 8.40
N MET A 52 0.93 1.10 7.33
CA MET A 52 2.13 1.58 6.63
C MET A 52 1.90 2.95 6.01
N ILE A 53 0.76 3.16 5.33
CA ILE A 53 0.39 4.47 4.75
C ILE A 53 0.27 5.53 5.84
N THR A 54 -0.42 5.22 6.94
CA THR A 54 -0.56 6.15 8.07
C THR A 54 0.79 6.50 8.67
N ARG A 55 1.69 5.52 8.87
CA ARG A 55 3.04 5.76 9.40
C ARG A 55 3.85 6.64 8.44
N MET A 56 3.76 6.39 7.14
CA MET A 56 4.45 7.18 6.13
C MET A 56 4.01 8.65 6.16
N LYS A 57 2.70 8.90 6.20
CA LYS A 57 2.14 10.26 6.36
C LYS A 57 2.58 10.95 7.65
N LYS A 58 2.58 10.22 8.77
CA LYS A 58 3.06 10.74 10.08
C LYS A 58 4.53 11.13 10.05
N GLN A 59 5.33 10.53 9.18
CA GLN A 59 6.73 10.88 8.96
C GLN A 59 6.91 12.01 7.93
N GLY A 60 5.83 12.65 7.49
CA GLY A 60 5.86 13.74 6.50
C GLY A 60 6.09 13.28 5.07
N LEU A 61 6.05 11.97 4.82
CA LEU A 61 6.21 11.41 3.48
C LEU A 61 4.86 11.35 2.77
N THR A 62 4.84 11.83 1.51
CA THR A 62 3.63 11.84 0.68
C THR A 62 3.47 10.50 -0.04
N PRO A 63 2.33 9.79 0.13
CA PRO A 63 2.04 8.60 -0.64
C PRO A 63 1.97 8.86 -2.14
N ASN A 64 2.69 8.02 -2.88
CA ASN A 64 2.68 8.02 -4.34
C ASN A 64 1.43 7.26 -4.86
N PRO A 65 1.10 7.36 -6.16
CA PRO A 65 -0.05 6.66 -6.73
C PRO A 65 -0.01 5.14 -6.47
N MET A 66 1.17 4.53 -6.50
CA MET A 66 1.30 3.08 -6.28
C MET A 66 0.90 2.66 -4.86
N CYS A 67 1.19 3.49 -3.86
CA CYS A 67 0.76 3.27 -2.47
C CYS A 67 -0.77 3.19 -2.36
N PHE A 68 -1.48 4.07 -3.07
CA PHE A 68 -2.94 4.04 -3.11
C PHE A 68 -3.48 2.86 -3.93
N ASN A 69 -2.83 2.52 -5.04
CA ASN A 69 -3.22 1.37 -5.86
C ASN A 69 -3.19 0.06 -5.07
N VAL A 70 -2.23 -0.10 -4.15
CA VAL A 70 -2.20 -1.24 -3.22
C VAL A 70 -3.44 -1.28 -2.34
N LEU A 71 -3.86 -0.16 -1.75
CA LEU A 71 -5.08 -0.12 -0.93
C LEU A 71 -6.33 -0.42 -1.76
N VAL A 72 -6.45 0.17 -2.96
CA VAL A 72 -7.57 -0.12 -3.88
C VAL A 72 -7.63 -1.61 -4.22
N ASN A 73 -6.49 -2.23 -4.56
CA ASN A 73 -6.43 -3.66 -4.85
C ASN A 73 -6.89 -4.50 -3.67
N LEU A 74 -6.38 -4.20 -2.46
CA LEU A 74 -6.71 -4.94 -1.24
C LEU A 74 -8.18 -4.80 -0.85
N HIS A 75 -8.78 -3.62 -1.02
CA HIS A 75 -10.22 -3.43 -0.83
C HIS A 75 -11.04 -4.17 -1.89
N ALA A 76 -10.62 -4.14 -3.15
CA ALA A 76 -11.31 -4.81 -4.23
C ALA A 76 -11.27 -6.35 -4.09
N GLU A 77 -10.13 -6.92 -3.65
CA GLU A 77 -10.01 -8.35 -3.30
C GLU A 77 -10.98 -8.76 -2.17
N ARG A 78 -11.31 -7.83 -1.27
CA ARG A 78 -12.26 -8.03 -0.16
C ARG A 78 -13.70 -7.65 -0.52
N GLU A 79 -13.98 -7.29 -1.77
CA GLU A 79 -15.29 -6.79 -2.24
C GLU A 79 -15.77 -5.54 -1.47
N ASP A 80 -14.85 -4.82 -0.81
CA ASP A 80 -15.13 -3.62 -0.05
C ASP A 80 -15.11 -2.38 -0.96
N MET A 81 -16.20 -2.23 -1.73
CA MET A 81 -16.45 -1.09 -2.60
C MET A 81 -16.36 0.25 -1.86
N ARG A 82 -16.79 0.28 -0.59
CA ARG A 82 -16.82 1.51 0.20
C ARG A 82 -15.42 1.95 0.60
N GLY A 83 -14.58 1.00 1.03
CA GLY A 83 -13.17 1.26 1.31
C GLY A 83 -12.42 1.67 0.06
N ALA A 84 -12.60 0.98 -1.06
CA ALA A 84 -12.00 1.35 -2.35
C ALA A 84 -12.40 2.77 -2.77
N ALA A 85 -13.69 3.14 -2.66
CA ALA A 85 -14.16 4.49 -2.96
C ALA A 85 -13.55 5.55 -2.03
N GLY A 86 -13.36 5.22 -0.75
CA GLY A 86 -12.66 6.07 0.22
C GLY A 86 -11.22 6.36 -0.21
N VAL A 87 -10.50 5.34 -0.65
CA VAL A 87 -9.13 5.50 -1.18
C VAL A 87 -9.12 6.38 -2.42
N PHE A 88 -10.06 6.22 -3.36
CA PHE A 88 -10.17 7.11 -4.53
C PHE A 88 -10.50 8.56 -4.15
N ALA A 89 -11.30 8.79 -3.11
CA ALA A 89 -11.55 10.13 -2.60
C ALA A 89 -10.28 10.74 -1.99
N GLU A 90 -9.50 9.94 -1.27
CA GLU A 90 -8.22 10.34 -0.70
C GLU A 90 -7.18 10.68 -1.78
N MET A 91 -7.10 9.89 -2.84
CA MET A 91 -6.25 10.18 -4.01
C MET A 91 -6.61 11.53 -4.64
N ARG A 92 -7.91 11.78 -4.87
CA ARG A 92 -8.40 13.07 -5.40
C ARG A 92 -8.07 14.23 -4.47
N GLY A 93 -8.29 14.07 -3.16
CA GLY A 93 -7.96 15.10 -2.16
C GLY A 93 -6.46 15.40 -2.08
N ALA A 94 -5.61 14.40 -2.35
CA ALA A 94 -4.17 14.54 -2.42
C ALA A 94 -3.66 15.09 -3.77
N GLY A 95 -4.54 15.39 -4.74
CA GLY A 95 -4.15 15.82 -6.08
C GLY A 95 -3.51 14.71 -6.93
N VAL A 96 -3.63 13.46 -6.49
CA VAL A 96 -3.09 12.29 -7.19
C VAL A 96 -4.16 11.76 -8.15
N LEU A 97 -3.91 11.85 -9.45
CA LEU A 97 -4.80 11.24 -10.44
C LEU A 97 -4.72 9.73 -10.32
N ALA A 98 -5.88 9.10 -10.07
CA ALA A 98 -6.03 7.66 -10.21
C ALA A 98 -5.66 7.30 -11.66
N ASP A 99 -4.58 6.55 -11.82
CA ASP A 99 -4.12 6.11 -13.12
C ASP A 99 -5.04 5.02 -13.69
N SER A 100 -4.88 4.72 -14.99
CA SER A 100 -5.57 3.60 -15.63
C SER A 100 -5.29 2.26 -14.94
N VAL A 101 -4.18 2.14 -14.21
CA VAL A 101 -3.84 0.97 -13.38
C VAL A 101 -4.76 0.88 -12.15
N SER A 102 -5.10 1.99 -11.49
CA SER A 102 -6.03 2.05 -10.35
C SER A 102 -7.40 1.50 -10.75
N PHE A 103 -7.93 1.99 -11.87
CA PHE A 103 -9.22 1.58 -12.40
C PHE A 103 -9.19 0.15 -12.95
N ASN A 104 -8.16 -0.23 -13.71
CA ASN A 104 -8.05 -1.57 -14.27
C ASN A 104 -7.86 -2.62 -13.17
N THR A 105 -7.14 -2.30 -12.10
CA THR A 105 -6.98 -3.18 -10.93
C THR A 105 -8.32 -3.39 -10.24
N ALA A 106 -9.06 -2.31 -9.97
CA ALA A 106 -10.40 -2.39 -9.41
C ALA A 106 -11.34 -3.21 -10.32
N SER A 107 -11.43 -2.86 -11.62
CA SER A 107 -12.28 -3.57 -12.59
C SER A 107 -11.92 -5.04 -12.76
N LYS A 108 -10.62 -5.41 -12.74
CA LYS A 108 -10.19 -6.82 -12.80
C LYS A 108 -10.53 -7.59 -11.52
N ALA A 109 -10.39 -6.97 -10.36
CA ALA A 109 -10.78 -7.58 -9.10
C ALA A 109 -12.29 -7.82 -9.06
N PHE A 110 -13.10 -6.84 -9.49
CA PHE A 110 -14.56 -6.99 -9.55
C PHE A 110 -15.04 -7.92 -10.68
N GLY A 111 -14.32 -8.03 -11.80
CA GLY A 111 -14.68 -8.88 -12.93
C GLY A 111 -14.25 -10.35 -12.80
N ARG A 112 -13.56 -10.75 -11.74
CA ARG A 112 -13.06 -12.13 -11.55
C ARG A 112 -14.09 -13.11 -10.98
N LYS A 113 -15.30 -12.66 -10.64
CA LYS A 113 -16.40 -13.52 -10.16
C LYS A 113 -17.68 -13.26 -10.95
N SER A 114 -17.74 -13.75 -12.19
CA SER A 114 -18.98 -13.95 -12.96
C SER A 114 -19.03 -15.38 -13.47
#